data_AF-A0A1K0H1E0-F1
#
_entry.id   AF-A0A1K0H1E0-F1
#
_cell.length_a   1.000
_cell.length_b   1.000
_cell.length_c   1.000
_cell.angle_alpha   90.00
_cell.angle_beta   90.00
_cell.angle_gamma   90.00
#
_symmetry.space_group_name_H-M   'P 1'
#
loop_
_entity.id
_entity.type
_entity.pdbx_description
1 polymer ?
#
loop_
_entity_poly.entity_id
_entity_poly.type
_entity_poly.pdbx_seq_one_letter_code
_entity_poly.pdbx_strand_id
1 'polypeptide(L)' 'MTRCWDGTPETPAETRFFNLRESGYDGPIDSDGYRVTDPDVLATFARMDAVCAARMADEDEQ' A
#
# COMPACT_ATOMS: atom_id res chain seq x y z
N MET A 1 9.10 -14.75 11.78
CA MET A 1 7.63 -14.78 11.87
C MET A 1 7.10 -14.59 10.47
N THR A 2 6.84 -15.69 9.78
CA THR A 2 6.42 -15.75 8.39
C THR A 2 4.90 -15.91 8.41
N ARG A 3 4.13 -14.81 8.34
CA ARG A 3 2.68 -14.84 8.66
C ARG A 3 1.71 -14.71 7.49
N CYS A 4 2.19 -14.66 6.24
CA CYS A 4 1.27 -14.51 5.10
C CYS A 4 1.57 -15.47 3.94
N TRP A 5 2.26 -16.59 4.19
CA TRP A 5 2.59 -17.56 3.15
C TRP A 5 1.35 -18.26 2.57
N ASP A 6 0.29 -18.41 3.38
CA ASP A 6 -0.90 -19.20 3.03
C ASP A 6 -2.10 -18.35 2.57
N GLY A 7 -1.91 -17.04 2.37
CA GLY A 7 -2.93 -16.14 1.80
C GLY A 7 -4.22 -16.00 2.62
N THR A 8 -4.26 -16.53 3.84
CA THR A 8 -5.46 -16.54 4.68
C THR A 8 -5.38 -15.39 5.68
N PRO A 9 -6.35 -14.45 5.72
CA PRO A 9 -6.38 -13.42 6.74
C PRO A 9 -6.60 -14.05 8.12
N GLU A 10 -5.59 -14.00 8.99
CA GLU A 10 -5.66 -14.55 10.35
C GLU A 10 -6.33 -13.58 11.32
N THR A 11 -6.36 -12.29 10.97
CA THR A 11 -6.88 -11.21 11.82
C THR A 11 -8.00 -10.41 11.14
N PRO A 12 -8.90 -9.77 11.91
CA PRO A 12 -9.89 -8.85 11.37
C PRO A 12 -9.27 -7.69 10.56
N ALA A 13 -8.06 -7.27 10.92
CA ALA A 13 -7.31 -6.25 10.20
C ALA A 13 -6.88 -6.73 8.81
N GLU A 14 -6.38 -7.96 8.72
CA GLU A 14 -6.06 -8.58 7.43
C GLU A 14 -7.31 -8.80 6.59
N THR A 15 -8.43 -9.26 7.17
CA THR A 15 -9.70 -9.37 6.45
C THR A 15 -10.09 -8.03 5.82
N ARG A 16 -9.96 -6.91 6.56
CA ARG A 16 -10.24 -5.59 6.02
C ARG A 16 -9.27 -5.19 4.91
N PHE A 17 -7.97 -5.44 5.11
CA PHE A 17 -6.93 -5.19 4.10
C PHE A 17 -7.24 -5.91 2.79
N PHE A 18 -7.50 -7.22 2.84
CA PHE A 18 -7.82 -8.02 1.65
C PHE A 18 -9.11 -7.56 0.97
N ASN A 19 -10.18 -7.31 1.73
CA ASN A 19 -11.42 -6.77 1.16
C ASN A 19 -11.20 -5.42 0.48
N LEU A 20 -10.36 -4.54 1.04
CA LEU A 20 -10.06 -3.24 0.45
C LEU A 20 -9.28 -3.41 -0.87
N ARG A 21 -8.30 -4.32 -0.90
CA ARG A 21 -7.55 -4.67 -2.12
C ARG A 21 -8.44 -5.29 -3.20
N GLU A 22 -9.29 -6.24 -2.84
CA GLU A 22 -10.25 -6.86 -3.76
C GLU A 22 -11.30 -5.86 -4.27
N SER A 23 -11.63 -4.81 -3.51
CA SER A 23 -12.50 -3.72 -3.95
C SER A 23 -11.86 -2.81 -5.01
N GLY A 24 -10.57 -3.00 -5.32
CA GLY A 24 -9.82 -2.18 -6.26
C GLY A 24 -9.16 -0.94 -5.64
N TYR A 25 -9.13 -0.83 -4.31
CA TYR A 25 -8.39 0.23 -3.65
C TYR A 25 -6.90 -0.11 -3.58
N ASP A 26 -6.09 0.71 -4.24
CA ASP A 26 -4.62 0.56 -4.28
C ASP A 26 -3.89 1.64 -3.46
N GLY A 27 -4.65 2.43 -2.70
CA GLY A 27 -4.08 3.47 -1.85
C GLY A 27 -3.44 2.92 -0.56
N PRO A 28 -2.83 3.79 0.25
CA PRO A 28 -2.24 3.40 1.52
C PRO A 28 -3.32 2.92 2.51
N ILE A 29 -3.00 1.82 3.19
CA ILE A 29 -3.81 1.13 4.19
C ILE A 29 -2.98 1.05 5.48
N ASP A 30 -3.60 1.34 6.62
CA ASP A 30 -2.95 1.20 7.92
C ASP A 30 -2.87 -0.27 8.39
N SER A 31 -2.15 -0.50 9.49
CA SER A 31 -2.00 -1.82 10.10
C SER A 31 -3.32 -2.40 10.62
N ASP A 32 -4.34 -1.57 10.81
CA ASP A 32 -5.68 -1.98 11.23
C ASP A 32 -6.56 -2.34 10.02
N GLY A 33 -6.07 -2.21 8.79
CA GLY A 33 -6.78 -2.55 7.56
C GLY A 33 -7.74 -1.47 7.07
N TYR A 34 -7.62 -0.23 7.55
CA TYR A 34 -8.40 0.90 7.06
C TYR A 34 -7.59 1.77 6.08
N ARG A 35 -8.31 2.45 5.18
CA ARG A 35 -7.70 3.47 4.33
C ARG A 35 -7.07 4.55 5.19
N VAL A 36 -5.83 4.91 4.88
CA VAL A 36 -5.20 6.08 5.51
C VAL A 36 -5.90 7.33 4.98
N THR A 37 -6.54 8.09 5.86
CA THR A 37 -7.19 9.37 5.52
C THR A 37 -6.40 10.59 5.95
N ASP A 38 -5.26 10.38 6.60
CA ASP A 38 -4.44 11.47 7.13
C ASP A 38 -3.68 12.16 5.99
N PRO A 39 -3.90 13.47 5.76
CA PRO A 39 -3.38 14.17 4.58
C PRO A 39 -1.85 14.25 4.58
N ASP A 40 -1.20 14.33 5.74
CA ASP A 40 0.26 14.39 5.84
C ASP A 40 0.89 13.04 5.45
N VAL A 41 0.25 11.95 5.86
CA VAL A 41 0.67 10.60 5.49
C VAL A 41 0.45 10.36 3.99
N LEU A 42 -0.71 10.73 3.47
CA LEU A 42 -1.02 10.63 2.03
C LEU A 42 -0.03 11.44 1.17
N ALA A 43 0.31 12.66 1.58
CA ALA A 43 1.29 13.49 0.88
C ALA A 43 2.69 12.87 0.87
N THR A 44 3.05 12.16 1.94
CA THR A 44 4.34 11.45 2.02
C THR A 44 4.38 10.27 1.05
N PHE A 45 3.33 9.45 1.00
CA PHE A 45 3.24 8.35 0.04
C PHE A 45 3.22 8.84 -1.42
N ALA A 46 2.50 9.94 -1.70
CA ALA A 46 2.50 10.54 -3.04
C ALA A 46 3.89 11.05 -3.46
N ARG A 47 4.67 11.63 -2.52
CA ARG A 47 6.06 12.03 -2.79
C ARG A 47 6.96 10.82 -3.06
N MET A 48 6.78 9.72 -2.33
CA MET A 48 7.54 8.49 -2.58
C MET A 48 7.21 7.89 -3.95
N ASP A 49 5.94 7.87 -4.35
CA ASP A 49 5.51 7.42 -5.68
C ASP A 49 6.15 8.27 -6.79
N ALA A 50 6.14 9.59 -6.63
CA ALA A 50 6.80 10.51 -7.55
C ALA A 50 8.32 10.30 -7.63
N VAL A 51 8.99 9.97 -6.51
CA VAL A 51 10.43 9.67 -6.49
C VAL A 51 10.72 8.34 -7.21
N CYS A 52 9.90 7.31 -7.01
CA CYS A 52 10.03 6.05 -7.74
C CYS A 52 9.80 6.24 -9.24
N ALA A 53 8.80 7.03 -9.63
CA ALA A 53 8.53 7.35 -11.03
C ALA A 53 9.69 8.15 -11.67
N ALA A 54 10.24 9.14 -10.96
CA ALA A 54 11.41 9.88 -11.43
C ALA A 54 12.64 8.98 -11.57
N ARG A 55 12.89 8.11 -10.58
CA ARG A 55 14.00 7.16 -10.63
C ARG A 55 13.88 6.18 -11.81
N MET A 56 12.68 5.70 -12.11
CA MET A 56 12.45 4.83 -13.28
C MET A 56 12.61 5.59 -14.61
N ALA A 57 12.27 6.89 -14.66
CA ALA A 57 12.44 7.70 -15.86
C ALA A 57 13.92 7.97 -16.21
N ASP A 58 14.81 8.00 -15.22
CA ASP A 58 16.27 8.09 -15.44
C ASP A 58 16.89 6.78 -15.98
N GLU A 59 16.20 5.63 -15.85
CA GLU A 59 16.74 4.31 -16.26
C GLU A 59 16.43 3.93 -17.73
N ASP A 60 15.56 4.69 -18.43
CA ASP A 60 15.26 4.48 -19.86
C ASP A 60 16.24 5.23 -20.81
N GLU A 61 17.17 6.03 -20.27
CA GLU A 61 18.14 6.85 -21.04
C GLU A 61 19.60 6.32 -20.97
N GLN A 62 19.83 5.00 -20.82
CA GLN A 62 21.18 4.41 -20.78
C GLN A 62 21.44 3.36 -21.87
#